data_AF-A0A3M1WNI3-F1
#
_entry.id   AF-A0A3M1WNI3-F1
#
_cell.length_a   1.000
_cell.length_b   1.000
_cell.length_c   1.000
_cell.angle_alpha   90.00
_cell.angle_beta   90.00
_cell.angle_gamma   90.00
#
_symmetry.space_group_name_H-M   'P 1'
#
loop_
_entity.id
_entity.type
_entity.pdbx_description
1 polymer ?
#
loop_
_entity_poly.entity_id
_entity_poly.type
_entity_poly.pdbx_seq_one_letter_code
_entity_poly.pdbx_strand_id
1 'polypeptide(L)'
;MSYEVERVKFIVLAVVGVLFFMGIRVGGRDNGRAVLRERCAPCHQPDEQGRLSRIAFQRKTPEGWQMTITRMQRLHGVRLTPDEKRTLIKYLSSEQGLAPAEVKPFAYLLERRDWLTETVPSERRRMLCARCHSYARIALQRRTPAEWTRLVHFHLGQFPTIEYQAGGRNIAWFEEALKEAQKLAEEFPYESETWARWKQRAHPPLKGAFGVIGYQPGRGMYTGEVTLTDLGDDEYEEILKWTFADGRQVSGRGRVILYAGYAWRSSVKLDDGTSIREVLHLSDDGRTLIGRWFLAQHEEIGGDETLVRRGETPRILAVHPPAVRRGASPATVQIWGMNFPPHIRPTDISLGEGLAIQEIVRSDERSVVVRIRVDERAAIGPRDVRIGAAEARAHLVVYDHIDYIKIHPQRALARIGGTTAPKQLQQFEAIAFSNGPDGQKETADDLRIGPVSVRWAMKEFPTGLGDRDVEFVGSIDQNGLFTPADEGPNPQRRYQTNNVGDVWIEAAFQRSDGRVLKARAYVIVTVPRWVKPPLR
;
A
#
# COMPACT_ATOMS: atom_id res chain seq x y z
N MET A 1 78.94 47.12 -22.85
CA MET A 1 78.10 47.72 -21.79
C MET A 1 76.97 46.76 -21.53
N SER A 2 77.12 46.04 -20.42
CA SER A 2 76.22 45.06 -19.81
C SER A 2 74.89 45.71 -19.39
N TYR A 3 73.82 44.94 -19.31
CA TYR A 3 73.07 44.68 -18.07
C TYR A 3 71.98 43.61 -18.30
N GLU A 4 72.08 42.52 -17.54
CA GLU A 4 71.01 41.57 -17.24
C GLU A 4 69.85 42.26 -16.50
N VAL A 5 68.61 41.76 -16.65
CA VAL A 5 67.63 41.68 -15.54
C VAL A 5 66.69 40.48 -15.74
N GLU A 6 66.92 39.45 -14.92
CA GLU A 6 65.95 38.68 -14.11
C GLU A 6 64.56 38.26 -14.64
N ARG A 7 64.38 36.93 -14.75
CA ARG A 7 63.06 36.28 -14.72
C ARG A 7 62.59 36.12 -13.27
N VAL A 8 61.61 36.92 -12.87
CA VAL A 8 60.88 36.73 -11.61
C VAL A 8 59.89 35.57 -11.76
N LYS A 9 60.12 34.49 -11.02
CA LYS A 9 59.12 33.42 -10.81
C LYS A 9 58.11 33.90 -9.76
N PHE A 10 56.89 34.20 -10.18
CA PHE A 10 55.77 34.34 -9.24
C PHE A 10 55.34 32.94 -8.78
N ILE A 11 55.69 32.59 -7.55
CA ILE A 11 55.06 31.50 -6.80
C ILE A 11 53.69 32.04 -6.37
N VAL A 12 52.63 31.63 -7.06
CA VAL A 12 51.26 31.81 -6.54
C VAL A 12 51.04 30.75 -5.48
N LEU A 13 51.17 31.15 -4.21
CA LEU A 13 50.72 30.37 -3.07
C LEU A 13 49.19 30.29 -3.13
N ALA A 14 48.66 29.18 -3.63
CA ALA A 14 47.23 28.89 -3.54
C ALA A 14 46.91 28.52 -2.08
N VAL A 15 46.52 29.51 -1.29
CA VAL A 15 45.84 29.27 0.00
C VAL A 15 44.46 28.71 -0.33
N VAL A 16 44.34 27.39 -0.33
CA VAL A 16 43.06 26.69 -0.33
C VAL A 16 42.43 26.92 1.04
N GLY A 17 41.71 28.03 1.18
CA GLY A 17 40.78 28.23 2.28
C GLY A 17 39.62 27.26 2.12
N VAL A 18 39.72 26.09 2.75
CA VAL A 18 38.57 25.20 2.95
C VAL A 18 37.65 25.90 3.95
N LEU A 19 36.78 26.77 3.45
CA LEU A 19 35.59 27.22 4.17
C LEU A 19 34.66 26.02 4.25
N PHE A 20 34.78 25.26 5.35
CA PHE A 20 33.72 24.38 5.81
C PHE A 20 32.48 25.27 6.06
N PHE A 21 31.60 25.38 5.07
CA PHE A 21 30.21 25.73 5.32
C PHE A 21 29.58 24.55 6.07
N MET A 22 29.79 24.54 7.38
CA MET A 22 28.93 23.80 8.29
C MET A 22 27.58 24.52 8.24
N GLY A 23 26.76 24.14 7.25
CA GLY A 23 25.39 24.60 7.14
C GLY A 23 24.66 24.19 8.40
N ILE A 24 24.46 25.15 9.30
CA ILE A 24 23.53 25.03 10.42
C ILE A 24 22.16 24.77 9.77
N ARG A 25 21.68 23.52 9.82
CA ARG A 25 20.30 23.20 9.47
C ARG A 25 19.41 23.78 10.55
N VAL A 26 18.99 25.03 10.33
CA VAL A 26 17.85 25.63 11.03
C VAL A 26 16.61 24.83 10.61
N GLY A 27 15.83 24.35 11.59
CA GLY A 27 14.88 23.25 11.44
C GLY A 27 13.84 23.38 10.32
N GLY A 28 13.41 22.23 9.78
CA GLY A 28 12.58 22.15 8.57
C GLY A 28 11.23 22.90 8.59
N ARG A 29 10.70 23.27 9.77
CA ARG A 29 9.45 24.06 9.90
C ARG A 29 9.60 25.52 9.46
N ASP A 30 10.72 26.16 9.79
CA ASP A 30 10.94 27.58 9.48
C ASP A 30 11.22 27.78 7.99
N ASN A 31 11.93 26.82 7.37
CA ASN A 31 12.15 26.78 5.93
C ASN A 31 10.84 26.60 5.15
N GLY A 32 9.97 25.68 5.58
CA GLY A 32 8.67 25.46 4.92
C GLY A 32 7.74 26.67 4.93
N ARG A 33 7.67 27.39 6.06
CA ARG A 33 6.89 28.64 6.16
C ARG A 33 7.46 29.74 5.25
N ALA A 34 8.78 29.86 5.17
CA ALA A 34 9.45 30.84 4.31
C ALA A 34 9.15 30.57 2.83
N VAL A 35 9.35 29.33 2.37
CA VAL A 35 9.03 28.92 0.98
C VAL A 35 7.55 29.15 0.67
N LEU A 36 6.65 28.84 1.61
CA LEU A 36 5.21 29.04 1.43
C LEU A 36 4.88 30.52 1.19
N ARG A 37 5.47 31.43 1.97
CA ARG A 37 5.27 32.87 1.80
C ARG A 37 5.86 33.36 0.49
N GLU A 38 7.12 33.04 0.21
CA GLU A 38 7.82 33.52 -1.00
C GLU A 38 7.15 33.03 -2.28
N ARG A 39 6.74 31.76 -2.32
CA ARG A 39 6.26 31.11 -3.56
C ARG A 39 4.75 31.17 -3.74
N CYS A 40 3.96 31.38 -2.67
CA CYS A 40 2.50 31.31 -2.76
C CYS A 40 1.77 32.64 -2.46
N ALA A 41 2.35 33.54 -1.66
CA ALA A 41 1.73 34.84 -1.36
C ALA A 41 1.43 35.74 -2.58
N PRO A 42 2.18 35.67 -3.72
CA PRO A 42 1.83 36.48 -4.90
C PRO A 42 0.41 36.27 -5.43
N CYS A 43 -0.18 35.08 -5.21
CA CYS A 43 -1.55 34.77 -5.62
C CYS A 43 -2.48 34.53 -4.42
N HIS A 44 -1.95 34.04 -3.32
CA HIS A 44 -2.72 33.73 -2.11
C HIS A 44 -2.59 34.87 -1.11
N GLN A 45 -3.54 35.80 -1.15
CA GLN A 45 -3.57 36.95 -0.24
C GLN A 45 -3.60 36.50 1.24
N PRO A 46 -2.75 37.07 2.11
CA PRO A 46 -2.82 36.84 3.54
C PRO A 46 -4.04 37.55 4.14
N ASP A 47 -4.66 36.94 5.16
CA ASP A 47 -5.58 37.66 6.05
C ASP A 47 -4.84 38.46 7.13
N GLU A 48 -5.59 39.11 8.02
CA GLU A 48 -5.05 39.91 9.13
C GLU A 48 -4.16 39.09 10.08
N GLN A 49 -4.34 37.78 10.16
CA GLN A 49 -3.53 36.86 10.96
C GLN A 49 -2.36 36.25 10.15
N GLY A 50 -2.14 36.74 8.92
CA GLY A 50 -1.08 36.27 8.02
C GLY A 50 -1.33 34.87 7.43
N ARG A 51 -2.56 34.36 7.49
CA ARG A 51 -2.95 33.07 6.90
C ARG A 51 -3.23 33.27 5.42
N LEU A 52 -2.59 32.49 4.56
CA LEU A 52 -2.77 32.60 3.11
C LEU A 52 -4.13 32.03 2.69
N SER A 53 -4.87 32.82 1.92
CA SER A 53 -6.18 32.45 1.36
C SER A 53 -6.15 31.09 0.67
N ARG A 54 -7.24 30.32 0.78
CA ARG A 54 -7.39 28.93 0.33
C ARG A 54 -6.52 27.92 1.10
N ILE A 55 -5.21 28.16 1.18
CA ILE A 55 -4.22 27.25 1.74
C ILE A 55 -4.57 26.96 3.19
N ALA A 56 -4.74 27.98 4.02
CA ALA A 56 -4.96 27.84 5.46
C ALA A 56 -6.33 27.26 5.88
N PHE A 57 -7.21 26.92 4.93
CA PHE A 57 -8.60 26.51 5.19
C PHE A 57 -8.91 25.09 4.66
N GLN A 58 -7.87 24.30 4.41
CA GLN A 58 -7.96 22.92 3.98
C GLN A 58 -6.93 22.06 4.71
N ARG A 59 -7.24 20.80 4.99
CA ARG A 59 -6.30 19.77 5.43
C ARG A 59 -6.37 18.55 4.51
N LYS A 60 -5.23 17.90 4.28
CA LYS A 60 -5.09 16.78 3.33
C LYS A 60 -3.97 15.82 3.76
N THR A 61 -3.93 14.64 3.14
CA THR A 61 -2.77 13.75 3.19
C THR A 61 -1.56 14.35 2.46
N PRO A 62 -0.34 13.82 2.65
CA PRO A 62 0.84 14.24 1.89
C PRO A 62 0.63 14.19 0.37
N GLU A 63 0.00 13.13 -0.13
CA GLU A 63 -0.36 12.95 -1.53
C GLU A 63 -1.36 14.01 -2.01
N GLY A 64 -2.33 14.39 -1.17
CA GLY A 64 -3.30 15.44 -1.46
C GLY A 64 -2.66 16.83 -1.57
N TRP A 65 -1.67 17.12 -0.71
CA TRP A 65 -0.86 18.33 -0.82
C TRP A 65 0.04 18.30 -2.05
N GLN A 66 0.70 17.18 -2.34
CA GLN A 66 1.48 16.99 -3.56
C GLN A 66 0.63 17.25 -4.80
N MET A 67 -0.60 16.72 -4.87
CA MET A 67 -1.52 16.97 -5.98
C MET A 67 -1.88 18.45 -6.11
N THR A 68 -2.12 19.14 -5.00
CA THR A 68 -2.46 20.57 -5.00
C THR A 68 -1.29 21.41 -5.50
N ILE A 69 -0.08 21.20 -4.97
CA ILE A 69 1.13 21.92 -5.41
C ILE A 69 1.45 21.61 -6.87
N THR A 70 1.37 20.34 -7.29
CA THR A 70 1.60 19.95 -8.70
C THR A 70 0.59 20.62 -9.64
N ARG A 71 -0.66 20.78 -9.21
CA ARG A 71 -1.67 21.53 -9.97
C ARG A 71 -1.28 23.01 -10.10
N MET A 72 -0.73 23.63 -9.07
CA MET A 72 -0.28 25.04 -9.16
C MET A 72 0.87 25.18 -10.15
N GLN A 73 1.82 24.25 -10.17
CA GLN A 73 2.91 24.25 -11.17
C GLN A 73 2.36 24.09 -12.59
N ARG A 74 1.42 23.14 -12.79
CA ARG A 74 0.90 22.78 -14.11
C ARG A 74 -0.11 23.79 -14.68
N LEU A 75 -1.04 24.27 -13.87
CA LEU A 75 -2.17 25.10 -14.34
C LEU A 75 -1.93 26.60 -14.13
N HIS A 76 -1.08 26.97 -13.18
CA HIS A 76 -0.88 28.38 -12.80
C HIS A 76 0.60 28.80 -12.85
N GLY A 77 1.48 27.96 -13.41
CA GLY A 77 2.87 28.33 -13.72
C GLY A 77 3.78 28.57 -12.52
N VAL A 78 3.38 28.13 -11.31
CA VAL A 78 4.21 28.30 -10.11
C VAL A 78 5.53 27.54 -10.27
N ARG A 79 6.65 28.25 -10.14
CA ARG A 79 8.00 27.66 -10.22
C ARG A 79 8.46 27.26 -8.83
N LEU A 80 8.76 25.97 -8.68
CA LEU A 80 9.31 25.38 -7.47
C LEU A 80 10.40 24.39 -7.87
N THR A 81 11.52 24.43 -7.17
CA THR A 81 12.51 23.35 -7.27
C THR A 81 11.94 22.06 -6.66
N PRO A 82 12.50 20.88 -6.99
CA PRO A 82 12.10 19.63 -6.34
C PRO A 82 12.23 19.67 -4.82
N ASP A 83 13.26 20.35 -4.29
CA ASP A 83 13.48 20.51 -2.85
C ASP A 83 12.44 21.40 -2.20
N GLU A 84 12.17 22.58 -2.77
CA GLU A 84 11.11 23.48 -2.27
C GLU A 84 9.76 22.77 -2.24
N LYS A 85 9.44 22.01 -3.29
CA LYS A 85 8.21 21.20 -3.34
C LYS A 85 8.15 20.16 -2.22
N ARG A 86 9.24 19.43 -1.98
CA ARG A 86 9.31 18.45 -0.87
C ARG A 86 9.15 19.13 0.49
N THR A 87 9.85 20.24 0.70
CA THR A 87 9.75 21.06 1.92
C THR A 87 8.33 21.55 2.15
N LEU A 88 7.64 22.05 1.12
CA LEU A 88 6.24 22.48 1.21
C LEU A 88 5.29 21.32 1.52
N ILE A 89 5.47 20.16 0.88
CA ILE A 89 4.64 18.97 1.17
C ILE A 89 4.84 18.55 2.63
N LYS A 90 6.08 18.48 3.11
CA LYS A 90 6.39 18.14 4.50
C LYS A 90 5.77 19.14 5.47
N TYR A 91 5.96 20.44 5.23
CA TYR A 91 5.41 21.51 6.05
C TYR A 91 3.87 21.49 6.11
N LEU A 92 3.20 21.48 4.95
CA LEU A 92 1.73 21.49 4.89
C LEU A 92 1.13 20.20 5.46
N SER A 93 1.78 19.06 5.29
CA SER A 93 1.32 17.81 5.89
C SER A 93 1.44 17.82 7.42
N SER A 94 2.50 18.43 7.96
CA SER A 94 2.67 18.56 9.41
C SER A 94 1.70 19.60 10.02
N GLU A 95 1.48 20.72 9.34
CA GLU A 95 0.65 21.81 9.90
C GLU A 95 -0.85 21.63 9.63
N GLN A 96 -1.19 21.05 8.47
CA GLN A 96 -2.52 20.92 7.93
C GLN A 96 -2.75 19.51 7.35
N GLY A 97 -2.35 18.51 8.14
CA GLY A 97 -2.53 17.09 7.85
C GLY A 97 -3.87 16.53 8.31
N LEU A 98 -4.00 15.21 8.18
CA LEU A 98 -5.10 14.45 8.74
C LEU A 98 -4.59 13.57 9.89
N ALA A 99 -5.40 13.38 10.91
CA ALA A 99 -5.10 12.43 11.98
C ALA A 99 -5.21 10.97 11.47
N PRO A 100 -4.54 9.98 12.11
CA PRO A 100 -4.62 8.58 11.71
C PRO A 100 -6.05 8.06 11.56
N ALA A 101 -6.92 8.39 12.52
CA ALA A 101 -8.33 7.99 12.50
C ALA A 101 -9.14 8.60 11.33
N GLU A 102 -8.74 9.78 10.84
CA GLU A 102 -9.37 10.42 9.67
C GLU A 102 -8.95 9.73 8.36
N VAL A 103 -7.80 9.05 8.34
CA VAL A 103 -7.23 8.37 7.16
C VAL A 103 -7.61 6.89 7.09
N LYS A 104 -7.66 6.20 8.23
CA LYS A 104 -7.81 4.75 8.34
C LYS A 104 -8.89 4.14 7.42
N PRO A 105 -10.13 4.70 7.31
CA PRO A 105 -11.16 4.13 6.44
C PRO A 105 -10.84 4.19 4.94
N PHE A 106 -9.88 5.03 4.54
CA PHE A 106 -9.55 5.33 3.15
C PHE A 106 -8.07 5.07 2.82
N ALA A 107 -7.32 4.44 3.73
CA ALA A 107 -5.89 4.15 3.58
C ALA A 107 -5.58 3.35 2.32
N TYR A 108 -6.53 2.52 1.87
CA TYR A 108 -6.42 1.71 0.66
C TYR A 108 -6.07 2.52 -0.59
N LEU A 109 -6.52 3.78 -0.70
CA LEU A 109 -6.21 4.64 -1.84
C LEU A 109 -4.74 5.09 -1.82
N LEU A 110 -4.21 5.34 -0.62
CA LEU A 110 -2.81 5.70 -0.39
C LEU A 110 -1.90 4.50 -0.70
N GLU A 111 -2.34 3.32 -0.27
CA GLU A 111 -1.65 2.03 -0.41
C GLU A 111 -1.73 1.42 -1.83
N ARG A 112 -2.38 2.13 -2.78
CA ARG A 112 -2.53 1.72 -4.18
C ARG A 112 -3.26 0.39 -4.37
N ARG A 113 -4.30 0.16 -3.57
CA ARG A 113 -5.15 -1.04 -3.67
C ARG A 113 -6.23 -0.90 -4.74
N ASP A 114 -5.80 -0.85 -5.99
CA ASP A 114 -6.68 -0.56 -7.13
C ASP A 114 -7.68 -1.67 -7.51
N TRP A 115 -7.54 -2.85 -6.92
CA TRP A 115 -8.47 -3.98 -7.09
C TRP A 115 -9.69 -3.89 -6.16
N LEU A 116 -9.72 -2.95 -5.22
CA LEU A 116 -10.86 -2.78 -4.32
C LEU A 116 -12.01 -2.07 -5.02
N THR A 117 -13.22 -2.61 -4.82
CA THR A 117 -14.44 -1.91 -5.19
C THR A 117 -14.79 -0.91 -4.10
N GLU A 118 -14.81 0.37 -4.45
CA GLU A 118 -15.10 1.44 -3.51
C GLU A 118 -16.59 1.51 -3.15
N THR A 119 -16.88 1.54 -1.84
CA THR A 119 -18.22 1.84 -1.32
C THR A 119 -18.40 3.35 -1.24
N VAL A 120 -19.36 3.86 -2.02
CA VAL A 120 -19.77 5.28 -1.99
C VAL A 120 -21.08 5.38 -1.21
N PRO A 121 -21.24 6.35 -0.28
CA PRO A 121 -22.42 6.43 0.60
C PRO A 121 -23.78 6.47 -0.09
N SER A 122 -23.85 6.96 -1.33
CA SER A 122 -25.07 6.93 -2.14
C SER A 122 -24.76 6.96 -3.63
N GLU A 123 -25.70 6.47 -4.45
CA GLU A 123 -25.60 6.58 -5.91
C GLU A 123 -25.57 8.05 -6.37
N ARG A 124 -26.33 8.93 -5.70
CA ARG A 124 -26.29 10.36 -5.97
C ARG A 124 -24.88 10.92 -5.81
N ARG A 125 -24.19 10.58 -4.72
CA ARG A 125 -22.81 11.01 -4.47
C ARG A 125 -21.82 10.38 -5.45
N ARG A 126 -22.04 9.12 -5.83
CA ARG A 126 -21.27 8.45 -6.89
C ARG A 126 -21.34 9.24 -8.19
N MET A 127 -22.54 9.57 -8.66
CA MET A 127 -22.76 10.31 -9.90
C MET A 127 -22.23 11.75 -9.84
N LEU A 128 -22.47 12.48 -8.75
CA LEU A 128 -22.06 13.89 -8.66
C LEU A 128 -20.56 14.06 -8.43
N CYS A 129 -19.95 13.21 -7.60
CA CYS A 129 -18.63 13.50 -7.02
C CYS A 129 -17.56 12.44 -7.32
N ALA A 130 -17.94 11.16 -7.50
CA ALA A 130 -16.97 10.05 -7.52
C ALA A 130 -16.95 9.22 -8.82
N ARG A 131 -17.59 9.69 -9.90
CA ARG A 131 -17.58 8.99 -11.19
C ARG A 131 -16.31 9.19 -12.03
N CYS A 132 -15.49 10.20 -11.69
CA CYS A 132 -14.24 10.52 -12.40
C CYS A 132 -12.99 10.05 -11.67
N HIS A 133 -13.03 10.05 -10.33
CA HIS A 133 -11.96 9.62 -9.45
C HIS A 133 -12.58 9.08 -8.16
N SER A 134 -11.79 8.40 -7.34
CA SER A 134 -12.28 7.78 -6.10
C SER A 134 -12.98 8.78 -5.17
N TYR A 135 -13.99 8.29 -4.45
CA TYR A 135 -14.61 8.98 -3.32
C TYR A 135 -13.61 9.17 -2.17
N ALA A 136 -12.70 8.23 -1.94
CA ALA A 136 -11.62 8.34 -0.97
C ALA A 136 -10.75 9.58 -1.20
N ARG A 137 -10.54 10.03 -2.44
CA ARG A 137 -9.84 11.30 -2.71
C ARG A 137 -10.57 12.50 -2.10
N ILE A 138 -11.89 12.45 -2.02
CA ILE A 138 -12.74 13.47 -1.39
C ILE A 138 -12.65 13.32 0.13
N ALA A 139 -12.88 12.10 0.63
CA ALA A 139 -12.94 11.79 2.06
C ALA A 139 -11.59 11.94 2.78
N LEU A 140 -10.46 11.87 2.06
CA LEU A 140 -9.11 12.18 2.53
C LEU A 140 -8.79 13.69 2.52
N GLN A 141 -9.81 14.52 2.74
CA GLN A 141 -9.66 15.97 2.87
C GLN A 141 -10.62 16.50 3.93
N ARG A 142 -10.26 17.64 4.51
CA ARG A 142 -11.06 18.37 5.49
C ARG A 142 -11.06 19.84 5.10
N ARG A 143 -12.21 20.48 4.99
CA ARG A 143 -12.30 21.86 4.47
C ARG A 143 -13.42 22.64 5.14
N THR A 144 -13.32 23.97 5.09
CA THR A 144 -14.42 24.83 5.50
C THR A 144 -15.55 24.74 4.47
N PRO A 145 -16.80 25.09 4.83
CA PRO A 145 -17.92 25.10 3.87
C PRO A 145 -17.61 25.92 2.61
N ALA A 146 -17.00 27.09 2.77
CA ALA A 146 -16.61 27.93 1.64
C ALA A 146 -15.55 27.27 0.73
N GLU A 147 -14.61 26.49 1.29
CA GLU A 147 -13.60 25.78 0.51
C GLU A 147 -14.14 24.54 -0.21
N TRP A 148 -15.22 23.94 0.29
CA TRP A 148 -15.98 22.92 -0.43
C TRP A 148 -16.77 23.54 -1.60
N THR A 149 -17.46 24.65 -1.38
CA THR A 149 -18.14 25.41 -2.46
C THR A 149 -17.17 25.80 -3.57
N ARG A 150 -16.04 26.43 -3.22
CA ARG A 150 -15.02 26.81 -4.21
C ARG A 150 -14.41 25.62 -4.95
N LEU A 151 -14.43 24.42 -4.35
CA LEU A 151 -13.99 23.21 -5.04
C LEU A 151 -14.96 22.84 -6.18
N VAL A 152 -16.27 22.98 -5.98
CA VAL A 152 -17.27 22.73 -7.02
C VAL A 152 -17.08 23.71 -8.18
N HIS A 153 -16.94 25.01 -7.88
CA HIS A 153 -16.63 26.02 -8.89
C HIS A 153 -15.36 25.70 -9.66
N PHE A 154 -14.29 25.25 -8.98
CA PHE A 154 -13.06 24.82 -9.64
C PHE A 154 -13.31 23.65 -10.60
N HIS A 155 -14.10 22.64 -10.21
CA HIS A 155 -14.38 21.50 -11.09
C HIS A 155 -15.13 21.92 -12.35
N LEU A 156 -16.18 22.73 -12.22
CA LEU A 156 -16.93 23.21 -13.38
C LEU A 156 -16.07 24.15 -14.25
N GLY A 157 -15.35 25.09 -13.64
CA GLY A 157 -14.51 26.03 -14.38
C GLY A 157 -13.34 25.36 -15.10
N GLN A 158 -12.74 24.32 -14.50
CA GLN A 158 -11.62 23.59 -15.10
C GLN A 158 -12.05 22.52 -16.09
N PHE A 159 -13.22 21.91 -15.86
CA PHE A 159 -13.78 20.84 -16.67
C PHE A 159 -15.24 21.19 -17.02
N PRO A 160 -15.46 22.17 -17.91
CA PRO A 160 -16.81 22.67 -18.22
C PRO A 160 -17.74 21.57 -18.76
N THR A 161 -17.18 20.53 -19.38
CA THR A 161 -17.97 19.39 -19.87
C THR A 161 -18.46 18.45 -18.76
N ILE A 162 -18.09 18.67 -17.50
CA ILE A 162 -18.48 17.81 -16.37
C ILE A 162 -20.00 17.71 -16.24
N GLU A 163 -20.73 18.81 -16.49
CA GLU A 163 -22.19 18.83 -16.41
C GLU A 163 -22.87 18.22 -17.65
N TYR A 164 -22.14 17.99 -18.75
CA TYR A 164 -22.67 17.39 -19.99
C TYR A 164 -22.42 15.88 -20.08
N GLN A 165 -21.63 15.32 -19.16
CA GLN A 165 -21.33 13.90 -19.11
C GLN A 165 -22.49 13.09 -18.50
N ALA A 166 -22.41 11.76 -18.59
CA ALA A 166 -23.38 10.87 -17.94
C ALA A 166 -23.42 11.13 -16.42
N GLY A 167 -24.62 11.24 -15.86
CA GLY A 167 -24.84 11.63 -14.45
C GLY A 167 -24.80 13.14 -14.17
N GLY A 168 -24.49 13.97 -15.16
CA GLY A 168 -24.59 15.43 -15.08
C GLY A 168 -25.68 16.01 -15.97
N ARG A 169 -25.74 15.58 -17.24
CA ARG A 169 -26.57 16.23 -18.29
C ARG A 169 -28.08 16.15 -18.08
N ASN A 170 -28.52 15.28 -17.19
CA ASN A 170 -29.93 15.01 -16.91
C ASN A 170 -30.41 15.65 -15.60
N ILE A 171 -29.58 16.49 -14.97
CA ILE A 171 -29.89 17.20 -13.72
C ILE A 171 -29.33 18.62 -13.76
N ALA A 172 -29.78 19.49 -12.85
CA ALA A 172 -29.12 20.77 -12.57
C ALA A 172 -27.81 20.54 -11.80
N TRP A 173 -26.80 19.98 -12.48
CA TRP A 173 -25.60 19.41 -11.86
C TRP A 173 -24.91 20.39 -10.91
N PHE A 174 -24.77 21.66 -11.30
CA PHE A 174 -24.06 22.66 -10.50
C PHE A 174 -24.78 22.97 -9.18
N GLU A 175 -26.09 23.22 -9.21
CA GLU A 175 -26.90 23.46 -8.00
C GLU A 175 -26.86 22.26 -7.05
N GLU A 176 -26.96 21.05 -7.62
CA GLU A 176 -26.93 19.82 -6.84
C GLU A 176 -25.55 19.51 -6.25
N ALA A 177 -24.48 19.80 -6.99
CA ALA A 177 -23.12 19.69 -6.49
C ALA A 177 -22.84 20.70 -5.35
N LEU A 178 -23.41 21.91 -5.42
CA LEU A 178 -23.30 22.89 -4.33
C LEU A 178 -24.01 22.43 -3.05
N LYS A 179 -25.21 21.83 -3.17
CA LYS A 179 -25.92 21.24 -2.02
C LYS A 179 -25.12 20.07 -1.42
N GLU A 180 -24.59 19.20 -2.28
CA GLU A 180 -23.79 18.06 -1.83
C GLU A 180 -22.47 18.50 -1.18
N ALA A 181 -21.87 19.61 -1.64
CA ALA A 181 -20.69 20.19 -1.02
C ALA A 181 -20.93 20.69 0.41
N GLN A 182 -22.15 21.15 0.75
CA GLN A 182 -22.48 21.51 2.14
C GLN A 182 -22.54 20.28 3.05
N LYS A 183 -23.12 19.18 2.58
CA LYS A 183 -23.10 17.90 3.32
C LYS A 183 -21.68 17.39 3.52
N LEU A 184 -20.82 17.50 2.51
CA LEU A 184 -19.40 17.18 2.65
C LEU A 184 -18.68 18.08 3.66
N ALA A 185 -19.14 19.33 3.84
CA ALA A 185 -18.58 20.22 4.85
C ALA A 185 -18.96 19.80 6.29
N GLU A 186 -20.16 19.24 6.47
CA GLU A 186 -20.60 18.65 7.74
C GLU A 186 -19.90 17.33 8.04
N GLU A 187 -19.73 16.46 7.04
CA GLU A 187 -19.07 15.16 7.19
C GLU A 187 -17.55 15.26 7.31
N PHE A 188 -16.94 16.21 6.59
CA PHE A 188 -15.50 16.41 6.52
C PHE A 188 -15.10 17.86 6.84
N PRO A 189 -15.42 18.35 8.05
CA PRO A 189 -15.18 19.72 8.45
C PRO A 189 -13.68 20.01 8.60
N TYR A 190 -13.27 21.25 8.32
CA TYR A 190 -11.89 21.69 8.53
C TYR A 190 -11.44 21.46 9.97
N GLU A 191 -12.20 21.95 10.93
CA GLU A 191 -11.95 21.72 12.36
C GLU A 191 -12.43 20.32 12.75
N SER A 192 -11.61 19.62 13.53
CA SER A 192 -12.04 18.37 14.18
C SER A 192 -11.28 18.18 15.49
N GLU A 193 -11.97 17.67 16.51
CA GLU A 193 -11.34 17.33 17.78
C GLU A 193 -10.25 16.26 17.62
N THR A 194 -10.43 15.35 16.67
CA THR A 194 -9.46 14.30 16.34
C THR A 194 -8.14 14.90 15.88
N TRP A 195 -8.17 15.88 14.97
CA TRP A 195 -6.96 16.58 14.52
C TRP A 195 -6.38 17.48 15.60
N ALA A 196 -7.22 18.23 16.33
CA ALA A 196 -6.76 19.11 17.40
C ALA A 196 -5.99 18.33 18.49
N ARG A 197 -6.52 17.18 18.92
CA ARG A 197 -5.83 16.28 19.86
C ARG A 197 -4.57 15.69 19.27
N TRP A 198 -4.60 15.27 18.01
CA TRP A 198 -3.43 14.69 17.34
C TRP A 198 -2.28 15.71 17.24
N LYS A 199 -2.56 16.96 16.88
CA LYS A 199 -1.54 18.01 16.72
C LYS A 199 -0.83 18.38 18.02
N GLN A 200 -1.51 18.22 19.17
CA GLN A 200 -0.94 18.52 20.50
C GLN A 200 -0.17 17.32 21.09
N ARG A 201 -0.30 16.13 20.50
CA ARG A 201 0.29 14.90 21.02
C ARG A 201 1.79 14.85 20.70
N ALA A 202 2.59 14.40 21.67
CA ALA A 202 3.97 14.02 21.41
C ALA A 202 4.02 12.71 20.60
N HIS A 203 4.76 12.72 19.49
CA HIS A 203 4.93 11.52 18.66
C HIS A 203 6.15 10.72 19.15
N PRO A 204 6.02 9.39 19.33
CA PRO A 204 7.14 8.55 19.73
C PRO A 204 8.22 8.52 18.63
N PRO A 205 9.52 8.48 19.00
CA PRO A 205 10.60 8.42 18.01
C PRO A 205 10.53 7.12 17.21
N LEU A 206 10.79 7.21 15.91
CA LEU A 206 10.66 6.06 15.01
C LEU A 206 11.91 5.18 14.95
N LYS A 207 13.10 5.70 15.28
CA LYS A 207 14.38 4.97 15.23
C LYS A 207 14.36 3.62 15.96
N GLY A 208 15.17 2.67 15.48
CA GLY A 208 15.30 1.33 16.05
C GLY A 208 14.92 0.21 15.08
N ALA A 209 14.76 -1.00 15.62
CA ALA A 209 14.44 -2.21 14.86
C ALA A 209 12.96 -2.60 14.99
N PHE A 210 12.42 -3.14 13.91
CA PHE A 210 11.05 -3.64 13.81
C PHE A 210 11.08 -5.05 13.20
N GLY A 211 10.37 -5.99 13.81
CA GLY A 211 10.07 -7.28 13.17
C GLY A 211 9.02 -7.10 12.09
N VAL A 212 9.16 -7.82 10.98
CA VAL A 212 8.28 -7.74 9.81
C VAL A 212 7.33 -8.93 9.79
N ILE A 213 6.06 -8.68 9.53
CA ILE A 213 5.09 -9.68 9.06
C ILE A 213 4.58 -9.18 7.72
N GLY A 214 4.75 -9.97 6.67
CA GLY A 214 4.21 -9.58 5.39
C GLY A 214 3.73 -10.74 4.54
N TYR A 215 2.97 -10.37 3.51
CA TYR A 215 2.41 -11.30 2.55
C TYR A 215 2.35 -10.63 1.18
N GLN A 216 3.00 -11.23 0.19
CA GLN A 216 2.96 -10.80 -1.19
C GLN A 216 2.13 -11.80 -2.00
N PRO A 217 0.97 -11.41 -2.56
CA PRO A 217 0.20 -12.29 -3.44
C PRO A 217 1.06 -12.85 -4.58
N GLY A 218 0.89 -14.14 -4.89
CA GLY A 218 1.69 -14.85 -5.90
C GLY A 218 3.08 -15.27 -5.43
N ARG A 219 3.48 -14.89 -4.21
CA ARG A 219 4.78 -15.24 -3.61
C ARG A 219 4.65 -15.86 -2.22
N GLY A 220 3.70 -15.40 -1.42
CA GLY A 220 3.39 -15.91 -0.09
C GLY A 220 3.89 -15.03 1.05
N MET A 221 3.87 -15.63 2.24
CA MET A 221 4.23 -14.98 3.50
C MET A 221 5.74 -14.75 3.59
N TYR A 222 6.13 -13.68 4.25
CA TYR A 222 7.52 -13.41 4.62
C TYR A 222 7.60 -12.77 6.00
N THR A 223 8.76 -12.94 6.64
CA THR A 223 9.13 -12.29 7.89
C THR A 223 10.47 -11.58 7.71
N GLY A 224 10.92 -10.82 8.70
CA GLY A 224 12.16 -10.08 8.56
C GLY A 224 12.40 -9.04 9.64
N GLU A 225 13.30 -8.13 9.34
CA GLU A 225 13.62 -6.97 10.18
C GLU A 225 13.75 -5.72 9.31
N VAL A 226 13.21 -4.61 9.80
CA VAL A 226 13.44 -3.25 9.30
C VAL A 226 14.17 -2.48 10.39
N THR A 227 15.28 -1.84 10.04
CA THR A 227 16.07 -1.00 10.96
C THR A 227 16.11 0.43 10.46
N LEU A 228 15.86 1.37 11.38
CA LEU A 228 15.80 2.79 11.10
C LEU A 228 16.86 3.56 11.87
N THR A 229 17.65 4.32 11.13
CA THR A 229 18.62 5.27 11.64
C THR A 229 18.10 6.68 11.41
N ASP A 230 18.11 7.50 12.46
CA ASP A 230 17.63 8.88 12.41
C ASP A 230 18.56 9.77 11.56
N LEU A 231 17.99 10.50 10.60
CA LEU A 231 18.68 11.48 9.77
C LEU A 231 18.27 12.93 10.13
N GLY A 232 17.39 13.11 11.10
CA GLY A 232 16.80 14.39 11.49
C GLY A 232 15.60 14.80 10.63
N ASP A 233 14.85 15.81 11.09
CA ASP A 233 13.68 16.39 10.40
C ASP A 233 12.58 15.36 10.00
N ASP A 234 12.37 14.35 10.85
CA ASP A 234 11.47 13.21 10.60
C ASP A 234 11.84 12.35 9.38
N GLU A 235 13.13 12.31 9.05
CA GLU A 235 13.69 11.48 8.00
C GLU A 235 14.60 10.39 8.57
N TYR A 236 14.57 9.21 7.95
CA TYR A 236 15.31 8.04 8.41
C TYR A 236 15.98 7.32 7.25
N GLU A 237 17.17 6.77 7.49
CA GLU A 237 17.72 5.71 6.64
C GLU A 237 17.08 4.40 7.06
N GLU A 238 16.66 3.62 6.08
CA GLU A 238 16.03 2.33 6.27
C GLU A 238 16.89 1.22 5.69
N ILE A 239 17.04 0.14 6.46
CA ILE A 239 17.61 -1.13 6.01
C ILE A 239 16.56 -2.21 6.27
N LEU A 240 16.13 -2.90 5.21
CA LEU A 240 15.19 -4.01 5.30
C LEU A 240 15.85 -5.33 4.93
N LYS A 241 15.41 -6.39 5.61
CA LYS A 241 15.79 -7.77 5.33
C LYS A 241 14.58 -8.67 5.51
N TRP A 242 14.14 -9.32 4.43
CA TRP A 242 13.02 -10.24 4.41
C TRP A 242 13.48 -11.67 4.11
N THR A 243 12.75 -12.64 4.65
CA THR A 243 12.85 -14.06 4.33
C THR A 243 11.44 -14.58 4.06
N PHE A 244 11.21 -15.04 2.83
CA PHE A 244 9.96 -15.65 2.41
C PHE A 244 9.84 -17.07 2.96
N ALA A 245 8.62 -17.57 3.04
CA ALA A 245 8.32 -18.93 3.50
C ALA A 245 9.03 -20.03 2.68
N ASP A 246 9.36 -19.75 1.42
CA ASP A 246 10.13 -20.66 0.55
C ASP A 246 11.66 -20.54 0.73
N GLY A 247 12.12 -19.73 1.68
CA GLY A 247 13.53 -19.52 2.00
C GLY A 247 14.21 -18.40 1.20
N ARG A 248 13.56 -17.80 0.20
CA ARG A 248 14.17 -16.68 -0.54
C ARG A 248 14.39 -15.48 0.37
N GLN A 249 15.56 -14.88 0.26
CA GLN A 249 15.92 -13.67 1.02
C GLN A 249 15.89 -12.44 0.10
N VAL A 250 15.42 -11.33 0.65
CA VAL A 250 15.42 -10.02 -0.01
C VAL A 250 15.99 -9.01 0.97
N SER A 251 16.90 -8.18 0.51
CA SER A 251 17.45 -7.07 1.31
C SER A 251 17.43 -5.80 0.48
N GLY A 252 17.42 -4.66 1.17
CA GLY A 252 17.41 -3.36 0.51
C GLY A 252 17.69 -2.22 1.47
N ARG A 253 17.93 -1.05 0.87
CA ARG A 253 18.18 0.19 1.59
C ARG A 253 17.36 1.33 1.00
N GLY A 254 16.82 2.17 1.87
CA GLY A 254 15.93 3.25 1.49
C GLY A 254 15.98 4.45 2.40
N ARG A 255 15.07 5.38 2.12
CA ARG A 255 14.85 6.57 2.93
C ARG A 255 13.36 6.71 3.22
N VAL A 256 13.07 6.95 4.49
CA VAL A 256 11.73 7.15 5.02
C VAL A 256 11.55 8.63 5.32
N ILE A 257 10.36 9.16 5.01
CA ILE A 257 9.87 10.42 5.54
C ILE A 257 8.61 10.13 6.33
N LEU A 258 8.59 10.57 7.60
CA LEU A 258 7.41 10.46 8.45
C LEU A 258 6.62 11.78 8.40
N TYR A 259 5.44 11.76 7.79
CA TYR A 259 4.55 12.91 7.73
C TYR A 259 3.56 12.92 8.90
N ALA A 260 3.33 14.10 9.48
CA ALA A 260 2.38 14.32 10.57
C ALA A 260 2.53 13.36 11.77
N GLY A 261 3.74 12.82 11.99
CA GLY A 261 4.04 11.90 13.09
C GLY A 261 3.55 10.46 12.93
N TYR A 262 2.94 10.07 11.80
CA TYR A 262 2.49 8.68 11.59
C TYR A 262 2.51 8.16 10.14
N ALA A 263 2.39 9.05 9.15
CA ALA A 263 2.27 8.64 7.76
C ALA A 263 3.67 8.39 7.18
N TRP A 264 4.08 7.12 7.19
CA TRP A 264 5.35 6.65 6.68
C TRP A 264 5.32 6.57 5.16
N ARG A 265 6.31 7.20 4.50
CA ARG A 265 6.55 7.03 3.07
C ARG A 265 8.01 6.68 2.85
N SER A 266 8.25 5.50 2.29
CA SER A 266 9.60 5.06 1.95
C SER A 266 9.80 4.91 0.45
N SER A 267 11.04 5.06 0.03
CA SER A 267 11.55 4.62 -1.26
C SER A 267 12.77 3.76 -0.99
N VAL A 268 12.71 2.49 -1.38
CA VAL A 268 13.77 1.50 -1.14
C VAL A 268 14.31 0.99 -2.46
N LYS A 269 15.63 0.83 -2.55
CA LYS A 269 16.30 0.08 -3.59
C LYS A 269 16.68 -1.29 -3.00
N LEU A 270 16.13 -2.34 -3.58
CA LEU A 270 16.49 -3.71 -3.26
C LEU A 270 17.85 -4.04 -3.90
N ASP A 271 18.54 -5.04 -3.33
CA ASP A 271 19.89 -5.42 -3.77
C ASP A 271 19.94 -5.95 -5.21
N ASP A 272 18.82 -6.47 -5.72
CA ASP A 272 18.66 -6.90 -7.12
C ASP A 272 18.42 -5.73 -8.10
N GLY A 273 18.42 -4.49 -7.59
CA GLY A 273 18.16 -3.29 -8.37
C GLY A 273 16.68 -2.95 -8.51
N THR A 274 15.76 -3.71 -7.94
CA THR A 274 14.32 -3.37 -7.94
C THR A 274 14.07 -2.16 -7.04
N SER A 275 13.18 -1.26 -7.46
CA SER A 275 12.75 -0.11 -6.64
C SER A 275 11.32 -0.31 -6.15
N ILE A 276 11.13 -0.16 -4.84
CA ILE A 276 9.81 -0.25 -4.20
C ILE A 276 9.47 1.06 -3.47
N ARG A 277 8.18 1.22 -3.20
CA ARG A 277 7.62 2.27 -2.36
C ARG A 277 6.87 1.63 -1.21
N GLU A 278 6.93 2.25 -0.04
CA GLU A 278 6.15 1.83 1.12
C GLU A 278 5.22 2.93 1.57
N VAL A 279 3.99 2.54 1.87
CA VAL A 279 2.95 3.40 2.41
C VAL A 279 2.44 2.72 3.66
N LEU A 280 2.97 3.13 4.81
CA LEU A 280 2.61 2.57 6.11
C LEU A 280 2.04 3.65 7.03
N HIS A 281 1.34 3.21 8.06
CA HIS A 281 0.69 4.06 9.05
C HIS A 281 1.09 3.59 10.44
N LEU A 282 1.82 4.44 11.17
CA LEU A 282 2.21 4.20 12.55
C LEU A 282 0.99 4.27 13.48
N SER A 283 0.88 3.29 14.37
CA SER A 283 -0.10 3.28 15.45
C SER A 283 0.16 4.40 16.45
N ASP A 284 -0.90 4.83 17.11
CA ASP A 284 -0.87 5.84 18.16
C ASP A 284 0.21 5.60 19.23
N ASP A 285 0.41 4.34 19.65
CA ASP A 285 1.41 3.96 20.65
C ASP A 285 2.85 3.85 20.10
N GLY A 286 3.04 4.05 18.80
CA GLY A 286 4.34 3.98 18.13
C GLY A 286 4.94 2.57 18.02
N ARG A 287 4.14 1.53 18.28
CA ARG A 287 4.62 0.13 18.34
C ARG A 287 4.38 -0.66 17.07
N THR A 288 3.46 -0.23 16.20
CA THR A 288 3.11 -0.99 15.01
C THR A 288 2.93 -0.06 13.81
N LEU A 289 3.49 -0.43 12.65
CA LEU A 289 3.13 0.18 11.38
C LEU A 289 2.37 -0.83 10.55
N ILE A 290 1.30 -0.39 9.89
CA ILE A 290 0.50 -1.25 9.01
C ILE A 290 0.34 -0.51 7.68
N GLY A 291 0.49 -1.24 6.57
CA GLY A 291 0.15 -0.74 5.26
C GLY A 291 0.61 -1.68 4.17
N ARG A 292 1.17 -1.10 3.11
CA ARG A 292 1.56 -1.84 1.90
C ARG A 292 2.84 -1.27 1.28
N TRP A 293 3.68 -2.16 0.79
CA TRP A 293 4.73 -1.83 -0.17
C TRP A 293 4.33 -2.27 -1.58
N PHE A 294 4.89 -1.63 -2.60
CA PHE A 294 4.67 -1.99 -4.00
C PHE A 294 5.84 -1.59 -4.91
N LEU A 295 5.95 -2.24 -6.06
CA LEU A 295 6.96 -1.91 -7.07
C LEU A 295 6.72 -0.50 -7.60
N ALA A 296 7.78 0.31 -7.68
CA ALA A 296 7.67 1.73 -8.05
C ALA A 296 7.08 1.95 -9.46
N GLN A 297 7.24 0.99 -10.37
CA GLN A 297 6.70 1.04 -11.74
C GLN A 297 5.44 0.20 -11.95
N HIS A 298 5.13 -0.70 -11.02
CA HIS A 298 3.99 -1.62 -11.07
C HIS A 298 3.31 -1.64 -9.70
N GLU A 299 2.56 -0.58 -9.38
CA GLU A 299 1.97 -0.40 -8.04
C GLU A 299 0.92 -1.46 -7.68
N GLU A 300 0.39 -2.16 -8.69
CA GLU A 300 -0.44 -3.36 -8.55
C GLU A 300 0.33 -4.57 -7.95
N ILE A 301 1.65 -4.64 -8.09
CA ILE A 301 2.49 -5.69 -7.53
C ILE A 301 3.14 -5.20 -6.23
N GLY A 302 2.85 -5.89 -5.13
CA GLY A 302 3.29 -5.48 -3.81
C GLY A 302 2.84 -6.43 -2.72
N GLY A 303 3.17 -6.12 -1.47
CA GLY A 303 2.84 -6.95 -0.32
C GLY A 303 2.23 -6.13 0.83
N ASP A 304 1.28 -6.76 1.51
CA ASP A 304 0.77 -6.24 2.77
C ASP A 304 1.85 -6.44 3.84
N GLU A 305 2.04 -5.41 4.66
CA GLU A 305 3.13 -5.40 5.63
C GLU A 305 2.70 -4.80 6.96
N THR A 306 3.13 -5.48 8.03
CA THR A 306 3.03 -5.03 9.41
C THR A 306 4.42 -5.03 10.02
N LEU A 307 4.87 -3.86 10.48
CA LEU A 307 6.11 -3.71 11.22
C LEU A 307 5.79 -3.62 12.70
N VAL A 308 6.45 -4.44 13.53
CA VAL A 308 6.25 -4.47 14.97
C VAL A 308 7.53 -4.04 15.65
N ARG A 309 7.50 -2.96 16.43
CA ARG A 309 8.67 -2.46 17.16
C ARG A 309 9.24 -3.58 18.03
N ARG A 310 10.55 -3.80 17.90
CA ARG A 310 11.26 -4.78 18.72
C ARG A 310 11.31 -4.28 20.16
N GLY A 311 10.76 -5.07 21.08
CA GLY A 311 10.91 -4.88 22.52
C GLY A 311 11.93 -5.85 23.09
N GLU A 312 11.87 -6.09 24.40
CA GLU A 312 12.71 -7.08 25.10
C GLU A 312 11.98 -8.41 25.32
N THR A 313 10.65 -8.39 25.32
CA THR A 313 9.84 -9.58 25.59
C THR A 313 9.72 -10.47 24.36
N PRO A 314 9.68 -11.81 24.53
CA PRO A 314 9.39 -12.75 23.46
C PRO A 314 8.01 -12.49 22.85
N ARG A 315 7.91 -12.49 21.52
CA ARG A 315 6.64 -12.30 20.80
C ARG A 315 6.55 -13.20 19.57
N ILE A 316 5.42 -13.89 19.42
CA ILE A 316 5.08 -14.58 18.18
C ILE A 316 4.48 -13.56 17.21
N LEU A 317 4.98 -13.57 15.98
CA LEU A 317 4.58 -12.67 14.90
C LEU A 317 3.72 -13.39 13.86
N ALA A 318 4.07 -14.62 13.51
CA ALA A 318 3.40 -15.38 12.45
C ALA A 318 3.61 -16.88 12.60
N VAL A 319 2.74 -17.66 11.97
CA VAL A 319 2.82 -19.12 11.90
C VAL A 319 2.63 -19.55 10.45
N HIS A 320 3.51 -20.43 9.97
CA HIS A 320 3.49 -20.95 8.61
C HIS A 320 3.67 -22.49 8.59
N PRO A 321 2.83 -23.25 7.86
CA PRO A 321 1.59 -22.81 7.24
C PRO A 321 0.58 -22.33 8.30
N PRO A 322 -0.38 -21.46 7.94
CA PRO A 322 -1.39 -20.97 8.89
C PRO A 322 -2.46 -22.04 9.21
N ALA A 323 -2.44 -23.18 8.52
CA ALA A 323 -3.36 -24.28 8.73
C ALA A 323 -2.67 -25.64 8.56
N VAL A 324 -3.06 -26.61 9.37
CA VAL A 324 -2.60 -28.00 9.32
C VAL A 324 -3.77 -28.96 9.21
N ARG A 325 -3.58 -30.04 8.45
CA ARG A 325 -4.61 -31.05 8.24
C ARG A 325 -4.67 -31.99 9.44
N ARG A 326 -5.88 -32.31 9.89
CA ARG A 326 -6.17 -33.36 10.87
C ARG A 326 -5.58 -34.69 10.41
N GLY A 327 -4.99 -35.45 11.34
CA GLY A 327 -4.31 -36.72 11.03
C GLY A 327 -2.96 -36.58 10.31
N ALA A 328 -2.46 -35.37 10.02
CA ALA A 328 -1.15 -35.21 9.40
C ALA A 328 -0.01 -35.64 10.34
N SER A 329 0.88 -36.52 9.87
CA SER A 329 2.08 -36.92 10.59
C SER A 329 3.19 -37.40 9.63
N PRO A 330 4.38 -36.75 9.61
CA PRO A 330 4.68 -35.47 10.24
C PRO A 330 4.08 -34.30 9.44
N ALA A 331 3.69 -33.23 10.13
CA ALA A 331 3.50 -31.90 9.54
C ALA A 331 4.60 -30.96 10.04
N THR A 332 5.06 -30.03 9.22
CA THR A 332 6.04 -29.00 9.62
C THR A 332 5.33 -27.69 9.89
N VAL A 333 5.61 -27.08 11.04
CA VAL A 333 5.14 -25.74 11.41
C VAL A 333 6.33 -24.87 11.77
N GLN A 334 6.40 -23.70 11.16
CA GLN A 334 7.35 -22.65 11.46
C GLN A 334 6.63 -21.51 12.18
N ILE A 335 7.15 -21.15 13.35
CA ILE A 335 6.67 -20.07 14.19
C ILE A 335 7.71 -18.96 14.11
N TRP A 336 7.32 -17.83 13.55
CA TRP A 336 8.15 -16.63 13.48
C TRP A 336 7.86 -15.68 14.61
N GLY A 337 8.89 -15.00 15.09
CA GLY A 337 8.77 -14.08 16.20
C GLY A 337 10.00 -13.22 16.43
N MET A 338 10.07 -12.67 17.63
CA MET A 338 11.20 -11.88 18.11
C MET A 338 11.53 -12.27 19.55
N ASN A 339 12.83 -12.20 19.87
CA ASN A 339 13.37 -12.42 21.21
C ASN A 339 12.96 -13.77 21.81
N PHE A 340 12.88 -14.81 20.97
CA PHE A 340 12.68 -16.17 21.48
C PHE A 340 13.90 -16.61 22.31
N PRO A 341 13.69 -17.37 23.41
CA PRO A 341 14.79 -17.86 24.22
C PRO A 341 15.79 -18.72 23.43
N PRO A 342 17.10 -18.65 23.72
CA PRO A 342 18.13 -19.37 22.96
C PRO A 342 18.09 -20.91 23.13
N HIS A 343 17.28 -21.45 24.04
CA HIS A 343 17.14 -22.89 24.29
C HIS A 343 15.68 -23.28 24.54
N ILE A 344 14.91 -23.40 23.46
CA ILE A 344 13.51 -23.83 23.55
C ILE A 344 13.43 -25.35 23.61
N ARG A 345 12.69 -25.89 24.58
CA ARG A 345 12.38 -27.32 24.67
C ARG A 345 10.98 -27.59 24.14
N PRO A 346 10.66 -28.83 23.73
CA PRO A 346 9.32 -29.18 23.24
C PRO A 346 8.20 -28.82 24.22
N THR A 347 8.44 -28.94 25.53
CA THR A 347 7.48 -28.58 26.60
C THR A 347 7.19 -27.08 26.69
N ASP A 348 8.07 -26.25 26.15
CA ASP A 348 7.89 -24.79 26.16
C ASP A 348 7.00 -24.34 24.98
N ILE A 349 6.66 -25.25 24.04
CA ILE A 349 5.85 -24.98 22.85
C ILE A 349 4.47 -25.64 23.00
N SER A 350 3.42 -24.88 22.74
CA SER A 350 2.07 -25.43 22.56
C SER A 350 1.48 -24.91 21.25
N LEU A 351 0.95 -25.81 20.44
CA LEU A 351 0.15 -25.48 19.24
C LEU A 351 -1.35 -25.72 19.48
N GLY A 352 -1.74 -25.85 20.76
CA GLY A 352 -3.10 -26.18 21.18
C GLY A 352 -3.44 -27.67 21.12
N GLU A 353 -4.66 -28.00 21.54
CA GLU A 353 -5.10 -29.38 21.74
C GLU A 353 -5.12 -30.19 20.42
N GLY A 354 -4.66 -31.44 20.51
CA GLY A 354 -4.58 -32.37 19.38
C GLY A 354 -3.32 -32.23 18.52
N LEU A 355 -2.37 -31.36 18.88
CA LEU A 355 -1.11 -31.18 18.15
C LEU A 355 0.07 -31.51 19.07
N ALA A 356 0.79 -32.57 18.74
CA ALA A 356 1.96 -33.02 19.51
C ALA A 356 3.26 -32.63 18.79
N ILE A 357 4.17 -31.96 19.51
CA ILE A 357 5.53 -31.68 19.03
C ILE A 357 6.32 -32.99 19.03
N GLN A 358 6.79 -33.41 17.85
CA GLN A 358 7.65 -34.58 17.70
C GLN A 358 9.13 -34.19 17.76
N GLU A 359 9.48 -33.05 17.16
CA GLU A 359 10.87 -32.62 17.03
C GLU A 359 10.95 -31.09 16.87
N ILE A 360 11.97 -30.47 17.44
CA ILE A 360 12.38 -29.11 17.11
C ILE A 360 13.50 -29.22 16.06
N VAL A 361 13.16 -28.89 14.81
CA VAL A 361 14.10 -28.97 13.67
C VAL A 361 15.12 -27.85 13.74
N ARG A 362 14.69 -26.65 14.12
CA ARG A 362 15.54 -25.47 14.27
C ARG A 362 14.89 -24.50 15.25
N SER A 363 15.70 -23.84 16.07
CA SER A 363 15.25 -22.72 16.89
C SER A 363 16.34 -21.65 16.96
N ASP A 364 15.94 -20.40 16.79
CA ASP A 364 16.73 -19.21 17.08
C ASP A 364 15.82 -18.11 17.65
N GLU A 365 16.39 -16.94 17.94
CA GLU A 365 15.66 -15.81 18.54
C GLU A 365 14.50 -15.27 17.69
N ARG A 366 14.39 -15.68 16.42
CA ARG A 366 13.44 -15.15 15.43
C ARG A 366 12.54 -16.21 14.81
N SER A 367 12.92 -17.48 14.89
CA SER A 367 12.19 -18.57 14.26
C SER A 367 12.33 -19.88 15.04
N VAL A 368 11.22 -20.60 15.18
CA VAL A 368 11.19 -21.98 15.66
C VAL A 368 10.48 -22.85 14.63
N VAL A 369 11.14 -23.90 14.15
CA VAL A 369 10.60 -24.87 13.20
C VAL A 369 10.42 -26.20 13.93
N VAL A 370 9.20 -26.72 13.93
CA VAL A 370 8.84 -27.97 14.59
C VAL A 370 8.22 -28.95 13.60
N ARG A 371 8.49 -30.25 13.80
CA ARG A 371 7.69 -31.34 13.24
C ARG A 371 6.67 -31.77 14.26
N ILE A 372 5.44 -31.96 13.81
CA ILE A 372 4.29 -32.26 14.66
C ILE A 372 3.50 -33.43 14.15
N ARG A 373 2.79 -34.08 15.07
CA ARG A 373 1.69 -34.99 14.77
C ARG A 373 0.38 -34.30 15.10
N VAL A 374 -0.53 -34.26 14.13
CA VAL A 374 -1.91 -33.80 14.34
C VAL A 374 -2.78 -35.03 14.57
N ASP A 375 -3.47 -35.07 15.71
CA ASP A 375 -4.36 -36.18 16.07
C ASP A 375 -5.48 -36.34 15.03
N GLU A 376 -5.87 -37.58 14.72
CA GLU A 376 -6.95 -37.89 13.77
C GLU A 376 -8.32 -37.41 14.27
N ARG A 377 -8.46 -37.23 15.59
CA ARG A 377 -9.67 -36.74 16.27
C ARG A 377 -9.54 -35.29 16.74
N ALA A 378 -8.47 -34.58 16.36
CA ALA A 378 -8.32 -33.17 16.72
C ALA A 378 -9.54 -32.36 16.24
N ALA A 379 -10.10 -31.54 17.14
CA ALA A 379 -11.24 -30.70 16.80
C ALA A 379 -10.89 -29.72 15.67
N ILE A 380 -11.76 -29.58 14.68
CA ILE A 380 -11.59 -28.61 13.59
C ILE A 380 -11.75 -27.19 14.17
N GLY A 381 -10.89 -26.26 13.76
CA GLY A 381 -10.97 -24.87 14.19
C GLY A 381 -9.63 -24.23 14.56
N PRO A 382 -9.67 -22.99 15.05
CA PRO A 382 -8.47 -22.23 15.41
C PRO A 382 -7.74 -22.86 16.62
N ARG A 383 -6.46 -22.53 16.72
CA ARG A 383 -5.54 -22.88 17.80
C ARG A 383 -4.70 -21.68 18.18
N ASP A 384 -4.52 -21.53 19.49
CA ASP A 384 -3.54 -20.61 20.04
C ASP A 384 -2.15 -21.24 19.97
N VAL A 385 -1.16 -20.43 19.62
CA VAL A 385 0.24 -20.85 19.55
C VAL A 385 1.00 -20.17 20.68
N ARG A 386 1.77 -20.95 21.44
CA ARG A 386 2.55 -20.48 22.58
C ARG A 386 4.00 -20.94 22.49
N ILE A 387 4.90 -20.05 22.89
CA ILE A 387 6.31 -20.34 23.17
C ILE A 387 6.65 -19.66 24.50
N GLY A 388 6.71 -20.44 25.57
CA GLY A 388 6.84 -19.92 26.93
C GLY A 388 5.75 -18.90 27.28
N ALA A 389 6.16 -17.66 27.54
CA ALA A 389 5.25 -16.55 27.82
C ALA A 389 4.64 -15.89 26.57
N ALA A 390 5.22 -16.12 25.38
CA ALA A 390 4.66 -15.58 24.14
C ALA A 390 3.41 -16.38 23.74
N GLU A 391 2.34 -15.67 23.41
CA GLU A 391 1.06 -16.24 22.98
C GLU A 391 0.57 -15.49 21.74
N ALA A 392 0.09 -16.24 20.75
CA ALA A 392 -0.58 -15.74 19.57
C ALA A 392 -1.89 -16.50 19.38
N ARG A 393 -3.00 -15.78 19.57
CA ARG A 393 -4.34 -16.38 19.58
C ARG A 393 -4.85 -16.67 18.18
N ALA A 394 -5.45 -17.84 17.96
CA ALA A 394 -6.00 -18.26 16.68
C ALA A 394 -5.05 -18.09 15.48
N HIS A 395 -3.75 -18.33 15.68
CA HIS A 395 -2.73 -18.19 14.62
C HIS A 395 -2.48 -19.47 13.82
N LEU A 396 -3.04 -20.60 14.25
CA LEU A 396 -3.00 -21.86 13.53
C LEU A 396 -4.41 -22.44 13.42
N VAL A 397 -4.74 -23.05 12.29
CA VAL A 397 -6.05 -23.67 12.07
C VAL A 397 -5.89 -25.17 11.86
N VAL A 398 -6.68 -25.99 12.55
CA VAL A 398 -6.84 -27.41 12.23
C VAL A 398 -8.04 -27.56 11.30
N TYR A 399 -7.84 -28.19 10.14
CA TYR A 399 -8.91 -28.49 9.19
C TYR A 399 -8.87 -29.96 8.77
N ASP A 400 -9.97 -30.48 8.23
CA ASP A 400 -10.03 -31.88 7.78
C ASP A 400 -9.68 -32.03 6.28
N HIS A 401 -10.37 -31.26 5.45
CA HIS A 401 -10.14 -31.21 4.02
C HIS A 401 -10.48 -29.84 3.43
N ILE A 402 -10.04 -29.60 2.20
CA ILE A 402 -10.40 -28.39 1.45
C ILE A 402 -11.75 -28.63 0.79
N ASP A 403 -12.75 -27.84 1.17
CA ASP A 403 -14.12 -27.96 0.68
C ASP A 403 -14.35 -27.16 -0.59
N TYR A 404 -13.79 -25.95 -0.64
CA TYR A 404 -13.88 -25.10 -1.80
C TYR A 404 -12.67 -24.16 -1.91
N ILE A 405 -12.52 -23.54 -3.08
CA ILE A 405 -11.51 -22.50 -3.34
C ILE A 405 -12.20 -21.22 -3.81
N LYS A 406 -11.58 -20.07 -3.55
CA LYS A 406 -11.96 -18.76 -4.11
C LYS A 406 -10.75 -18.11 -4.76
N ILE A 407 -10.94 -17.48 -5.91
CA ILE A 407 -9.90 -16.64 -6.51
C ILE A 407 -9.97 -15.25 -5.90
N HIS A 408 -8.83 -14.71 -5.46
CA HIS A 408 -8.68 -13.32 -5.05
C HIS A 408 -7.76 -12.57 -6.03
N PRO A 409 -8.15 -11.37 -6.50
CA PRO A 409 -9.48 -10.79 -6.38
C PRO A 409 -10.50 -11.50 -7.29
N GLN A 410 -11.78 -11.51 -6.92
CA GLN A 410 -12.84 -12.12 -7.73
C GLN A 410 -13.21 -11.29 -8.97
N ARG A 411 -12.93 -9.99 -8.93
CA ARG A 411 -13.09 -9.05 -10.04
C ARG A 411 -11.83 -8.21 -10.14
N ALA A 412 -11.32 -8.07 -11.35
CA ALA A 412 -10.06 -7.37 -11.58
C ALA A 412 -10.09 -6.52 -12.83
N LEU A 413 -9.13 -5.60 -12.90
CA LEU A 413 -8.86 -4.77 -14.06
C LEU A 413 -7.38 -4.85 -14.40
N ALA A 414 -7.09 -5.22 -15.65
CA ALA A 414 -5.76 -5.14 -16.24
C ALA A 414 -5.77 -4.10 -17.38
N ARG A 415 -4.61 -3.55 -17.71
CA ARG A 415 -4.49 -2.59 -18.83
C ARG A 415 -3.36 -2.97 -19.76
N ILE A 416 -3.68 -3.01 -21.05
CA ILE A 416 -2.68 -3.12 -22.11
C ILE A 416 -1.66 -1.98 -21.99
N GLY A 417 -0.46 -2.21 -22.52
CA GLY A 417 0.67 -1.30 -22.40
C GLY A 417 1.88 -1.85 -23.13
N GLY A 418 3.05 -1.23 -22.92
CA GLY A 418 4.34 -1.71 -23.42
C GLY A 418 5.06 -0.76 -24.36
N THR A 419 4.37 0.26 -24.89
CA THR A 419 4.97 1.24 -25.83
C THR A 419 5.02 2.65 -25.23
N THR A 420 3.86 3.24 -24.95
CA THR A 420 3.65 4.61 -24.46
C THR A 420 3.23 4.65 -23.00
N ALA A 421 2.63 3.58 -22.49
CA ALA A 421 2.30 3.39 -21.08
C ALA A 421 2.79 2.01 -20.61
N PRO A 422 3.17 1.84 -19.33
CA PRO A 422 3.46 0.52 -18.79
C PRO A 422 2.17 -0.31 -18.72
N LYS A 423 2.31 -1.61 -18.96
CA LYS A 423 1.25 -2.60 -18.70
C LYS A 423 0.82 -2.53 -17.24
N GLN A 424 -0.48 -2.61 -17.00
CA GLN A 424 -1.02 -2.82 -15.65
C GLN A 424 -1.32 -4.30 -15.49
N LEU A 425 -0.51 -4.98 -14.68
CA LEU A 425 -0.61 -6.41 -14.43
C LEU A 425 -1.78 -6.72 -13.48
N GLN A 426 -2.07 -8.01 -13.30
CA GLN A 426 -2.98 -8.45 -12.25
C GLN A 426 -2.52 -9.79 -11.66
N GLN A 427 -2.18 -9.78 -10.37
CA GLN A 427 -1.89 -11.00 -9.63
C GLN A 427 -3.18 -11.62 -9.08
N PHE A 428 -3.33 -12.93 -9.25
CA PHE A 428 -4.39 -13.73 -8.64
C PHE A 428 -3.83 -14.76 -7.67
N GLU A 429 -4.63 -15.15 -6.68
CA GLU A 429 -4.36 -16.31 -5.83
C GLU A 429 -5.62 -17.14 -5.65
N ALA A 430 -5.47 -18.45 -5.59
CA ALA A 430 -6.53 -19.36 -5.19
C ALA A 430 -6.41 -19.64 -3.68
N ILE A 431 -7.40 -19.21 -2.92
CA ILE A 431 -7.46 -19.40 -1.47
C ILE A 431 -8.39 -20.57 -1.17
N ALA A 432 -7.88 -21.55 -0.43
CA ALA A 432 -8.63 -22.70 0.04
C ALA A 432 -9.37 -22.41 1.35
N PHE A 433 -10.54 -23.03 1.47
CA PHE A 433 -11.41 -22.96 2.64
C PHE A 433 -11.90 -24.36 3.01
N SER A 434 -12.13 -24.56 4.30
CA SER A 434 -12.97 -25.64 4.81
C SER A 434 -14.29 -25.05 5.30
N ASN A 435 -15.38 -25.81 5.16
CA ASN A 435 -16.72 -25.46 5.63
C ASN A 435 -16.85 -25.40 7.17
N GLY A 436 -15.77 -25.65 7.91
CA GLY A 436 -15.79 -25.57 9.36
C GLY A 436 -16.69 -26.63 10.04
N PRO A 437 -17.00 -26.44 11.33
CA PRO A 437 -17.82 -27.35 12.11
C PRO A 437 -19.26 -27.57 11.62
N ASP A 438 -19.92 -26.57 11.02
CA ASP A 438 -21.31 -26.69 10.57
C ASP A 438 -21.45 -27.45 9.23
N GLY A 439 -20.34 -27.64 8.51
CA GLY A 439 -20.25 -28.38 7.25
C GLY A 439 -20.88 -27.66 6.06
N GLN A 440 -21.35 -26.43 6.23
CA GLN A 440 -21.96 -25.60 5.20
C GLN A 440 -20.94 -24.67 4.57
N LYS A 441 -21.18 -24.31 3.32
CA LYS A 441 -20.29 -23.43 2.56
C LYS A 441 -20.73 -21.98 2.73
N GLU A 442 -19.76 -21.08 2.90
CA GLU A 442 -19.96 -19.63 2.97
C GLU A 442 -20.74 -19.15 4.20
N THR A 443 -20.53 -19.85 5.32
CA THR A 443 -21.02 -19.48 6.65
C THR A 443 -19.93 -18.77 7.46
N ALA A 444 -20.25 -18.36 8.70
CA ALA A 444 -19.34 -17.57 9.54
C ALA A 444 -18.22 -18.39 10.18
N ASP A 445 -18.34 -19.71 10.23
CA ASP A 445 -17.36 -20.65 10.79
C ASP A 445 -16.46 -21.29 9.72
N ASP A 446 -16.64 -20.93 8.44
CA ASP A 446 -15.72 -21.28 7.36
C ASP A 446 -14.27 -20.95 7.74
N LEU A 447 -13.41 -21.96 7.63
CA LEU A 447 -12.01 -21.85 7.99
C LEU A 447 -11.18 -21.54 6.75
N ARG A 448 -10.57 -20.35 6.73
CA ARG A 448 -9.59 -19.99 5.71
C ARG A 448 -8.30 -20.78 5.91
N ILE A 449 -7.98 -21.67 4.97
CA ILE A 449 -6.77 -22.50 5.00
C ILE A 449 -5.57 -21.71 4.47
N GLY A 450 -5.75 -20.95 3.39
CA GLY A 450 -4.69 -20.14 2.78
C GLY A 450 -4.52 -20.37 1.29
N PRO A 451 -3.50 -19.75 0.66
CA PRO A 451 -3.20 -19.95 -0.75
C PRO A 451 -2.85 -21.42 -1.04
N VAL A 452 -3.34 -21.93 -2.16
CA VAL A 452 -3.04 -23.28 -2.65
C VAL A 452 -2.59 -23.25 -4.10
N SER A 453 -1.69 -24.16 -4.47
CA SER A 453 -1.29 -24.35 -5.86
C SER A 453 -2.44 -24.91 -6.68
N VAL A 454 -2.74 -24.25 -7.80
CA VAL A 454 -3.82 -24.61 -8.71
C VAL A 454 -3.32 -24.59 -10.13
N ARG A 455 -4.03 -25.27 -11.03
CA ARG A 455 -3.86 -25.04 -12.46
C ARG A 455 -4.63 -23.80 -12.86
N TRP A 456 -3.91 -22.80 -13.38
CA TRP A 456 -4.49 -21.57 -13.90
C TRP A 456 -4.83 -21.72 -15.38
N ALA A 457 -5.97 -21.16 -15.78
CA ALA A 457 -6.39 -21.07 -17.17
C ALA A 457 -7.20 -19.79 -17.42
N MET A 458 -7.32 -19.43 -18.69
CA MET A 458 -8.17 -18.35 -19.16
C MET A 458 -9.29 -18.91 -20.04
N LYS A 459 -10.50 -18.35 -19.93
CA LYS A 459 -11.68 -18.72 -20.72
C LYS A 459 -12.41 -17.48 -21.21
N GLU A 460 -13.09 -17.61 -22.35
CA GLU A 460 -13.93 -16.56 -22.91
C GLU A 460 -15.03 -16.17 -21.93
N PHE A 461 -15.22 -14.86 -21.75
CA PHE A 461 -16.45 -14.34 -21.18
C PHE A 461 -17.41 -14.06 -22.36
N PRO A 462 -18.57 -14.71 -22.43
CA PRO A 462 -19.44 -14.59 -23.60
C PRO A 462 -20.15 -13.24 -23.61
N THR A 463 -19.60 -12.24 -24.32
CA THR A 463 -20.25 -10.94 -24.57
C THR A 463 -21.00 -10.91 -25.92
N GLY A 464 -20.66 -11.80 -26.86
CA GLY A 464 -21.22 -11.87 -28.20
C GLY A 464 -20.82 -13.13 -28.99
N LEU A 465 -21.34 -13.26 -30.20
CA LEU A 465 -21.01 -14.35 -31.13
C LEU A 465 -19.62 -14.14 -31.74
N GLY A 466 -18.73 -15.11 -31.59
CA GLY A 466 -17.39 -15.08 -32.17
C GLY A 466 -16.37 -14.29 -31.35
N ASP A 467 -16.64 -14.09 -30.05
CA ASP A 467 -15.65 -13.53 -29.12
C ASP A 467 -14.43 -14.46 -29.05
N ARG A 468 -13.27 -13.85 -29.23
CA ARG A 468 -11.95 -14.48 -29.22
C ARG A 468 -11.02 -13.69 -28.32
N ASP A 469 -11.54 -13.13 -27.23
CA ASP A 469 -10.77 -12.23 -26.37
C ASP A 469 -9.56 -12.97 -25.78
N VAL A 470 -9.70 -14.24 -25.45
CA VAL A 470 -8.61 -15.09 -24.91
C VAL A 470 -7.41 -15.14 -25.86
N GLU A 471 -7.62 -15.07 -27.18
CA GLU A 471 -6.54 -15.07 -28.17
C GLU A 471 -5.71 -13.78 -28.15
N PHE A 472 -6.28 -12.66 -27.69
CA PHE A 472 -5.69 -11.34 -27.88
C PHE A 472 -5.34 -10.60 -26.59
N VAL A 473 -6.05 -10.81 -25.48
CA VAL A 473 -5.96 -9.91 -24.31
C VAL A 473 -4.67 -10.09 -23.49
N GLY A 474 -3.97 -11.21 -23.63
CA GLY A 474 -2.74 -11.51 -22.89
C GLY A 474 -2.69 -12.96 -22.41
N SER A 475 -2.00 -13.20 -21.30
CA SER A 475 -1.81 -14.55 -20.75
C SER A 475 -1.74 -14.56 -19.22
N ILE A 476 -2.18 -15.65 -18.61
CA ILE A 476 -1.95 -15.95 -17.19
C ILE A 476 -0.90 -17.06 -17.05
N ASP A 477 0.08 -16.86 -16.17
CA ASP A 477 1.06 -17.88 -15.83
C ASP A 477 0.55 -18.84 -14.73
N GLN A 478 1.32 -19.88 -14.41
CA GLN A 478 0.93 -20.83 -13.36
C GLN A 478 1.19 -20.33 -11.93
N ASN A 479 1.76 -19.12 -11.77
CA ASN A 479 1.82 -18.41 -10.49
C ASN A 479 0.60 -17.49 -10.29
N GLY A 480 -0.32 -17.45 -11.25
CA GLY A 480 -1.52 -16.61 -11.20
C GLY A 480 -1.29 -15.16 -11.61
N LEU A 481 -0.15 -14.83 -12.23
CA LEU A 481 0.11 -13.49 -12.75
C LEU A 481 -0.46 -13.36 -14.17
N PHE A 482 -1.48 -12.51 -14.32
CA PHE A 482 -2.00 -12.10 -15.61
C PHE A 482 -1.17 -10.92 -16.17
N THR A 483 -0.61 -11.14 -17.35
CA THR A 483 0.12 -10.14 -18.14
C THR A 483 -0.69 -9.77 -19.37
N PRO A 484 -1.16 -8.51 -19.49
CA PRO A 484 -1.92 -8.07 -20.65
C PRO A 484 -1.03 -7.97 -21.90
N ALA A 485 -1.67 -8.03 -23.05
CA ALA A 485 -1.03 -7.84 -24.34
C ALA A 485 -0.60 -6.38 -24.59
N ASP A 486 0.02 -6.16 -25.74
CA ASP A 486 0.51 -4.84 -26.15
C ASP A 486 -0.64 -3.90 -26.50
N GLU A 487 -0.40 -2.60 -26.31
CA GLU A 487 -1.36 -1.54 -26.62
C GLU A 487 -1.38 -1.17 -28.11
N GLY A 488 -2.47 -0.51 -28.54
CA GLY A 488 -2.65 0.00 -29.90
C GLY A 488 -3.61 -0.85 -30.76
N PRO A 489 -4.01 -0.32 -31.93
CA PRO A 489 -4.87 -1.04 -32.88
C PRO A 489 -4.23 -2.37 -33.31
N ASN A 490 -4.99 -3.46 -33.28
CA ASN A 490 -4.53 -4.76 -33.73
C ASN A 490 -5.23 -5.16 -35.05
N PRO A 491 -4.51 -5.20 -36.20
CA PRO A 491 -5.08 -5.57 -37.50
C PRO A 491 -5.74 -6.95 -37.56
N GLN A 492 -5.40 -7.87 -36.66
CA GLN A 492 -5.99 -9.20 -36.58
C GLN A 492 -7.36 -9.23 -35.90
N ARG A 493 -7.75 -8.13 -35.23
CA ARG A 493 -9.03 -8.01 -34.56
C ARG A 493 -10.06 -7.30 -35.44
N ARG A 494 -11.33 -7.60 -35.21
CA ARG A 494 -12.45 -6.92 -35.87
C ARG A 494 -12.35 -5.41 -35.62
N TYR A 495 -12.54 -4.62 -36.68
CA TYR A 495 -12.38 -3.16 -36.68
C TYR A 495 -10.99 -2.66 -36.27
N GLN A 496 -9.98 -3.52 -36.31
CA GLN A 496 -8.64 -3.22 -35.83
C GLN A 496 -8.63 -2.74 -34.37
N THR A 497 -9.56 -3.25 -33.55
CA THR A 497 -9.65 -2.85 -32.14
C THR A 497 -8.38 -3.21 -31.37
N ASN A 498 -8.19 -2.60 -30.21
CA ASN A 498 -7.08 -2.90 -29.30
C ASN A 498 -7.19 -4.33 -28.75
N ASN A 499 -6.12 -4.81 -28.10
CA ASN A 499 -6.10 -6.09 -27.37
C ASN A 499 -6.84 -6.04 -26.02
N VAL A 500 -8.05 -5.48 -26.01
CA VAL A 500 -8.94 -5.34 -24.86
C VAL A 500 -10.04 -6.39 -24.89
N GLY A 501 -10.64 -6.70 -23.74
CA GLY A 501 -11.71 -7.69 -23.69
C GLY A 501 -12.05 -8.14 -22.29
N ASP A 502 -13.04 -9.00 -22.21
CA ASP A 502 -13.57 -9.59 -20.99
C ASP A 502 -13.21 -11.07 -20.95
N VAL A 503 -12.63 -11.54 -19.85
CA VAL A 503 -12.24 -12.95 -19.69
C VAL A 503 -12.54 -13.48 -18.30
N TRP A 504 -12.74 -14.79 -18.23
CA TRP A 504 -12.69 -15.55 -16.99
C TRP A 504 -11.26 -16.06 -16.75
N ILE A 505 -10.74 -15.80 -15.56
CA ILE A 505 -9.60 -16.53 -15.01
C ILE A 505 -10.14 -17.69 -14.18
N GLU A 506 -9.72 -18.91 -14.52
CA GLU A 506 -10.11 -20.14 -13.82
C GLU A 506 -8.96 -20.71 -13.02
N ALA A 507 -9.28 -21.21 -11.83
CA ALA A 507 -8.39 -21.99 -10.98
C ALA A 507 -8.98 -23.40 -10.81
N ALA A 508 -8.15 -24.43 -10.95
CA ALA A 508 -8.52 -25.81 -10.67
C ALA A 508 -7.57 -26.43 -9.63
N PHE A 509 -8.12 -26.85 -8.50
CA PHE A 509 -7.40 -27.53 -7.42
C PHE A 509 -7.73 -29.02 -7.41
N GLN A 510 -6.70 -29.87 -7.46
CA GLN A 510 -6.84 -31.31 -7.38
C GLN A 510 -6.79 -31.76 -5.91
N ARG A 511 -7.90 -32.28 -5.38
CA ARG A 511 -7.94 -32.88 -4.05
C ARG A 511 -7.27 -34.25 -4.06
N SER A 512 -6.80 -34.66 -2.88
CA SER A 512 -6.21 -35.99 -2.63
C SER A 512 -7.20 -37.13 -2.85
N ASP A 513 -8.51 -36.88 -2.76
CA ASP A 513 -9.57 -37.86 -3.03
C ASP A 513 -10.00 -37.92 -4.50
N GLY A 514 -9.27 -37.26 -5.40
CA GLY A 514 -9.55 -37.25 -6.84
C GLY A 514 -10.53 -36.17 -7.30
N ARG A 515 -11.25 -35.49 -6.40
CA ARG A 515 -12.18 -34.40 -6.80
C ARG A 515 -11.41 -33.16 -7.27
N VAL A 516 -11.98 -32.46 -8.26
CA VAL A 516 -11.45 -31.18 -8.75
C VAL A 516 -12.33 -30.04 -8.28
N LEU A 517 -11.78 -29.15 -7.45
CA LEU A 517 -12.44 -27.91 -7.06
C LEU A 517 -12.10 -26.81 -8.06
N LYS A 518 -13.10 -26.00 -8.44
CA LYS A 518 -12.93 -24.91 -9.41
C LYS A 518 -13.42 -23.59 -8.86
N ALA A 519 -12.77 -22.52 -9.26
CA ALA A 519 -13.22 -21.14 -9.02
C ALA A 519 -12.93 -20.28 -10.25
N ARG A 520 -13.64 -19.14 -10.33
CA ARG A 520 -13.49 -18.15 -11.40
C ARG A 520 -13.36 -16.74 -10.85
N ALA A 521 -12.60 -15.92 -11.55
CA ALA A 521 -12.54 -14.47 -11.38
C ALA A 521 -12.80 -13.78 -12.72
N TYR A 522 -13.55 -12.68 -12.68
CA TYR A 522 -13.84 -11.87 -13.86
C TYR A 522 -12.77 -10.81 -14.04
N VAL A 523 -12.28 -10.64 -15.27
CA VAL A 523 -11.24 -9.67 -15.58
C VAL A 523 -11.66 -8.84 -16.78
N ILE A 524 -11.59 -7.52 -16.60
CA ILE A 524 -11.67 -6.57 -17.70
C ILE A 524 -10.24 -6.18 -18.08
N VAL A 525 -9.84 -6.47 -19.32
CA VAL A 525 -8.60 -5.99 -19.91
C VAL A 525 -8.93 -4.76 -20.75
N THR A 526 -8.41 -3.59 -20.36
CA THR A 526 -8.81 -2.32 -20.95
C THR A 526 -7.64 -1.44 -21.38
N VAL A 527 -7.94 -0.26 -21.93
CA VAL A 527 -6.96 0.68 -22.47
C VAL A 527 -6.07 1.30 -21.38
N PRO A 528 -4.90 1.86 -21.75
CA PRO A 528 -4.04 2.57 -20.82
C PRO A 528 -4.73 3.79 -20.19
N ARG A 529 -4.13 4.28 -19.09
CA ARG A 529 -4.53 5.53 -18.44
C ARG A 529 -3.33 6.44 -18.29
N TRP A 530 -3.36 7.62 -18.91
CA TRP A 530 -2.26 8.59 -18.86
C TRP A 530 -2.34 9.55 -17.67
N VAL A 531 -3.54 9.78 -17.13
CA VAL A 531 -3.72 10.62 -15.94
C VAL A 531 -3.56 9.77 -14.68
N LYS A 532 -2.34 9.74 -14.11
CA LYS A 532 -1.98 8.95 -12.92
C LYS A 532 -1.55 9.82 -11.73
N PRO A 533 -2.50 10.44 -11.00
CA PRO A 533 -2.19 11.21 -9.80
C PRO A 533 -1.81 10.33 -8.58
N PRO A 534 -1.17 10.91 -7.55
CA PRO A 534 -0.89 10.27 -6.27
C PRO A 534 -2.10 9.63 -5.55
N LEU A 535 -3.29 10.23 -5.66
CA LEU A 535 -4.55 9.63 -5.21
C LEU A 535 -5.39 9.45 -6.47
N ARG A 536 -5.93 8.27 -6.76
CA ARG A 536 -6.60 7.96 -8.05
C ARG A 536 -8.06 8.39 -8.16
#